data_AF-A0A0A9WVC3-F1
#
_entry.id   AF-A0A0A9WVC3-F1
#
_cell.length_a   1.000
_cell.length_b   1.000
_cell.length_c   1.000
_cell.angle_alpha   90.00
_cell.angle_beta   90.00
_cell.angle_gamma   90.00
#
_symmetry.space_group_name_H-M   'P 1'
#
loop_
_entity.id
_entity.type
_entity.pdbx_description
1 polymer ?
#
loop_
_entity_poly.entity_id
_entity_poly.type
_entity_poly.pdbx_seq_one_letter_code
_entity_poly.pdbx_strand_id
1 'polypeptide(L)'
;QQSKSTKEYWKIMKSQGIGKVKRKIDYLAVSLDELNTFFCQDEAERNDSQDTIHTYKTRRKTYQPFKFRTITEEDIQKALNQITALTVGIDGIPIDVVKNLKEEIMTVLVHIFNESIANCVYPDVWKNAIVQPLPKVDKP
;
A
#
# COMPACT_ATOMS: atom_id res chain seq x y z
N GLN A 1 -7.61 18.90 -28.28
CA GLN A 1 -8.40 19.13 -27.05
C GLN A 1 -7.41 19.25 -25.91
N GLN A 2 -7.28 20.43 -25.29
CA GLN A 2 -6.32 20.66 -24.21
C GLN A 2 -6.79 19.96 -22.93
N SER A 3 -5.96 19.04 -22.42
CA SER A 3 -6.19 18.37 -21.13
C SER A 3 -6.11 19.40 -20.01
N LYS A 4 -7.24 19.71 -19.36
CA LYS A 4 -7.26 20.57 -18.17
C LYS A 4 -6.41 19.98 -17.05
N SER A 5 -5.73 20.83 -16.30
CA SER A 5 -4.92 20.42 -15.15
C SER A 5 -5.80 19.76 -14.08
N THR A 6 -5.28 18.76 -13.37
CA THR A 6 -5.96 18.14 -12.20
C THR A 6 -6.48 19.19 -11.21
N LYS A 7 -5.76 20.32 -11.04
CA LYS A 7 -6.20 21.44 -10.20
C LYS A 7 -7.48 22.12 -10.71
N GLU A 8 -7.64 22.27 -12.01
CA GLU A 8 -8.82 22.88 -12.62
C GLU A 8 -10.02 21.96 -12.52
N TYR A 9 -9.83 20.65 -12.71
CA TYR A 9 -10.86 19.65 -12.46
C TYR A 9 -11.36 19.70 -11.02
N TRP A 10 -10.45 19.76 -10.04
CA TRP A 10 -10.83 19.90 -8.64
C TRP A 10 -11.53 21.23 -8.33
N LYS A 11 -11.21 22.30 -9.05
CA LYS A 11 -11.91 23.60 -8.92
C LYS A 11 -13.35 23.50 -9.43
N ILE A 12 -13.55 22.85 -10.57
CA ILE A 12 -14.88 22.63 -11.15
C ILE A 12 -15.71 21.73 -10.23
N MET A 13 -15.16 20.60 -9.78
CA MET A 13 -15.87 19.69 -8.86
C MET A 13 -16.31 20.39 -7.57
N LYS A 14 -15.43 21.19 -6.95
CA LYS A 14 -15.78 21.98 -5.77
C LYS A 14 -16.89 23.00 -6.03
N SER A 15 -16.90 23.63 -7.20
CA SER A 15 -17.96 24.58 -7.59
C SER A 15 -19.33 23.91 -7.73
N GLN A 16 -19.36 22.60 -8.00
CA GLN A 16 -20.57 21.78 -8.06
C GLN A 16 -20.93 21.15 -6.71
N GLY A 17 -20.30 21.57 -5.61
CA GLY A 17 -20.53 21.01 -4.27
C GLY A 17 -19.88 19.65 -4.02
N ILE A 18 -19.10 19.14 -4.97
CA ILE A 18 -18.41 17.85 -4.88
C ILE A 18 -17.02 18.08 -4.29
N GLY A 19 -16.83 17.71 -3.03
CA GLY A 19 -15.57 17.87 -2.32
C GLY A 19 -15.74 17.76 -0.81
N LYS A 20 -14.69 18.12 -0.06
CA LYS A 20 -14.72 18.13 1.41
C LYS A 20 -15.69 19.20 1.91
N VAL A 21 -16.98 18.88 1.97
CA VAL A 21 -17.91 19.60 2.83
C VAL A 21 -17.48 19.24 4.24
N LYS A 22 -16.91 20.21 4.97
CA LYS A 22 -16.74 20.08 6.42
C LYS A 22 -18.13 20.09 7.03
N ARG A 23 -18.84 18.96 6.96
CA ARG A 23 -20.00 18.74 7.83
C ARG A 23 -19.43 18.75 9.24
N LYS A 24 -19.70 19.82 9.99
CA LYS A 24 -19.68 19.75 11.45
C LYS A 24 -20.76 18.74 11.79
N ILE A 25 -20.34 17.51 12.07
CA ILE A 25 -21.23 16.53 12.68
C ILE A 25 -21.24 16.95 14.15
N ASP A 26 -22.23 17.74 14.54
CA ASP A 26 -22.32 18.27 15.91
C ASP A 26 -22.59 17.13 16.92
N TYR A 27 -23.18 16.02 16.47
CA TYR A 27 -23.38 14.81 17.24
C TYR A 27 -23.65 13.64 16.29
N LEU A 28 -23.07 12.47 16.58
CA LEU A 28 -23.51 11.22 15.96
C LEU A 28 -24.86 10.85 16.58
N ALA A 29 -25.78 10.32 15.79
CA ALA A 29 -27.09 9.85 16.27
C ALA A 29 -26.99 8.61 17.19
N VAL A 30 -25.78 8.13 17.43
CA VAL A 30 -25.45 6.94 18.22
C VAL A 30 -24.25 7.28 19.11
N SER A 31 -24.24 6.77 20.34
CA SER A 31 -23.09 6.96 21.23
C SER A 31 -21.87 6.17 20.74
N LEU A 32 -20.66 6.62 21.08
CA LEU A 32 -19.43 5.89 20.74
C LEU A 32 -19.38 4.52 21.43
N ASP A 33 -19.92 4.41 22.65
CA ASP A 33 -19.94 3.15 23.39
C ASP A 33 -20.93 2.16 22.77
N GLU A 34 -22.08 2.61 22.30
CA GLU A 34 -23.05 1.80 21.58
C GLU A 34 -22.48 1.32 20.23
N LEU A 35 -21.77 2.21 19.52
CA LEU A 35 -21.06 1.86 18.29
C LEU A 35 -19.96 0.82 18.54
N ASN A 36 -19.12 1.04 19.56
CA ASN A 36 -18.06 0.11 19.93
C ASN A 36 -18.64 -1.24 20.36
N THR A 37 -19.71 -1.26 21.17
CA THR A 37 -20.39 -2.49 21.59
C THR A 37 -20.90 -3.27 20.38
N PHE A 38 -21.53 -2.60 19.42
CA PHE A 38 -22.01 -3.24 18.19
C PHE A 38 -20.87 -3.89 17.37
N PHE A 39 -19.73 -3.22 17.24
CA PHE A 39 -18.59 -3.74 16.47
C PHE A 39 -17.71 -4.72 17.23
N CYS A 40 -17.71 -4.69 18.56
CA CYS A 40 -16.99 -5.61 19.44
C CYS A 40 -17.82 -6.83 19.86
N GLN A 41 -19.12 -6.86 19.54
CA GLN A 41 -19.97 -8.03 19.78
C GLN A 41 -19.44 -9.22 18.98
N ASP A 42 -19.28 -10.35 19.67
CA ASP A 42 -18.65 -11.56 19.14
C ASP A 42 -19.36 -12.06 17.87
N GLU A 43 -18.59 -12.50 16.87
CA GLU A 43 -19.12 -12.95 15.57
C GLU A 43 -20.06 -14.15 15.72
N ALA A 44 -19.98 -14.88 16.85
CA ALA A 44 -20.82 -16.02 17.16
C ALA A 44 -22.33 -15.68 17.30
N GLU A 45 -22.69 -14.42 17.62
CA GLU A 45 -24.08 -13.97 17.70
C GLU A 45 -24.57 -13.28 16.42
N ARG A 46 -23.64 -12.90 15.53
CA ARG A 46 -24.02 -12.51 14.17
C ARG A 46 -24.40 -13.79 13.46
N ASN A 47 -25.70 -14.01 13.37
CA ASN A 47 -26.28 -14.86 12.35
C ASN A 47 -26.01 -14.20 10.98
N ASP A 48 -24.74 -14.09 10.59
CA ASP A 48 -24.31 -13.90 9.21
C ASP A 48 -24.92 -15.10 8.51
N SER A 49 -26.12 -14.85 7.98
CA SER A 49 -27.01 -15.87 7.49
C SER A 49 -26.19 -16.74 6.56
N GLN A 50 -26.30 -18.06 6.70
CA GLN A 50 -25.65 -18.99 5.77
C GLN A 50 -25.86 -18.56 4.31
N ASP A 51 -26.96 -17.84 4.04
CA ASP A 51 -27.27 -17.10 2.81
C ASP A 51 -26.23 -16.07 2.37
N THR A 52 -25.65 -15.26 3.26
CA THR A 52 -24.58 -14.29 2.96
C THR A 52 -23.31 -15.02 2.52
N ILE A 53 -22.86 -16.01 3.30
CA ILE A 53 -21.71 -16.87 2.96
C ILE A 53 -21.98 -17.61 1.64
N HIS A 54 -23.18 -18.18 1.48
CA HIS A 54 -23.61 -18.86 0.27
C HIS A 54 -23.63 -17.91 -0.93
N THR A 55 -24.10 -16.68 -0.77
CA THR A 55 -24.12 -15.63 -1.79
C THR A 55 -22.70 -15.27 -2.23
N TYR A 56 -21.75 -15.09 -1.30
CA TYR A 56 -20.35 -14.84 -1.67
C TYR A 56 -19.69 -16.04 -2.36
N LYS A 57 -19.97 -17.27 -1.91
CA LYS A 57 -19.45 -18.49 -2.54
C LYS A 57 -20.00 -18.69 -3.95
N THR A 58 -21.31 -18.48 -4.16
CA THR A 58 -21.98 -18.68 -5.45
C THR A 58 -21.74 -17.55 -6.44
N ARG A 59 -21.59 -16.30 -5.97
CA ARG A 59 -21.24 -15.14 -6.81
C ARG A 59 -19.75 -14.98 -7.04
N ARG A 60 -18.91 -15.87 -6.48
CA ARG A 60 -17.47 -15.88 -6.74
C ARG A 60 -17.26 -16.22 -8.21
N LYS A 61 -17.12 -15.19 -9.04
CA LYS A 61 -16.64 -15.35 -10.42
C LYS A 61 -15.36 -16.18 -10.36
N THR A 62 -15.30 -17.26 -11.14
CA THR A 62 -14.11 -18.10 -11.28
C THR A 62 -13.05 -17.30 -12.02
N TYR A 63 -12.31 -16.50 -11.28
CA TYR A 63 -11.09 -15.87 -11.77
C TYR A 63 -9.99 -16.91 -11.80
N GLN A 64 -9.08 -16.77 -12.76
CA GLN A 64 -7.83 -17.51 -12.73
C GLN A 64 -7.16 -17.29 -11.37
N PRO A 65 -6.64 -18.34 -10.73
CA PRO A 65 -5.95 -18.19 -9.46
C PRO A 65 -4.81 -17.19 -9.65
N PHE A 66 -4.65 -16.29 -8.70
CA PHE A 66 -3.50 -15.39 -8.68
C PHE A 66 -2.23 -16.23 -8.69
N LYS A 67 -1.30 -15.89 -9.59
CA LYS A 67 0.01 -16.50 -9.67
C LYS A 67 1.04 -15.40 -9.72
N PHE A 68 2.14 -15.60 -9.00
CA PHE A 68 3.30 -14.77 -9.18
C PHE A 68 3.91 -15.04 -10.57
N ARG A 69 4.46 -13.99 -11.15
CA ARG A 69 5.27 -14.07 -12.37
C ARG A 69 6.71 -13.81 -11.99
N THR A 70 7.63 -14.25 -12.85
CA THR A 70 9.03 -13.86 -12.74
C THR A 70 9.18 -12.35 -12.96
N ILE A 71 10.14 -11.79 -12.24
CA ILE A 71 10.61 -10.42 -12.33
C ILE A 71 11.62 -10.33 -13.47
N THR A 72 11.49 -9.29 -14.29
CA THR A 72 12.43 -8.97 -15.38
C THR A 72 13.36 -7.83 -14.97
N GLU A 73 14.40 -7.60 -15.77
CA GLU A 73 15.27 -6.44 -15.59
C GLU A 73 14.50 -5.11 -15.71
N GLU A 74 13.50 -5.04 -16.59
CA GLU A 74 12.64 -3.86 -16.73
C GLU A 74 11.85 -3.56 -15.45
N ASP A 75 11.34 -4.59 -14.77
CA ASP A 75 10.65 -4.43 -13.49
C ASP A 75 11.58 -3.84 -12.42
N ILE A 76 12.80 -4.37 -12.32
CA ILE A 76 13.82 -3.86 -11.40
C ILE A 76 14.21 -2.43 -11.75
N GLN A 77 14.45 -2.14 -13.04
CA GLN A 77 14.82 -0.81 -13.50
C GLN A 77 13.73 0.22 -13.17
N LYS A 78 12.46 -0.15 -13.38
CA LYS A 78 11.31 0.68 -13.03
C LYS A 78 11.22 0.90 -11.51
N ALA A 79 11.42 -0.15 -10.72
CA ALA A 79 11.43 -0.06 -9.27
C ALA A 79 12.55 0.85 -8.76
N LEU A 80 13.79 0.67 -9.23
CA LEU A 80 14.93 1.51 -8.87
C LEU A 80 14.70 2.99 -9.20
N ASN A 81 14.08 3.28 -10.35
CA ASN A 81 13.77 4.65 -10.77
C ASN A 81 12.68 5.31 -9.91
N GLN A 82 11.80 4.52 -9.27
CA GLN A 82 10.75 5.03 -8.39
C GLN A 82 11.27 5.34 -6.98
N ILE A 83 12.46 4.85 -6.60
CA ILE A 83 13.02 5.12 -5.27
C ILE A 83 13.50 6.56 -5.19
N THR A 84 12.84 7.34 -4.33
CA THR A 84 13.15 8.74 -4.01
C THR A 84 13.76 8.92 -2.62
N ALA A 85 13.76 7.88 -1.79
CA ALA A 85 14.29 7.93 -0.43
C ALA A 85 15.83 8.03 -0.46
N LEU A 86 16.37 8.94 0.35
CA LEU A 86 17.82 9.11 0.55
C LEU A 86 18.34 8.37 1.80
N THR A 87 17.46 7.63 2.47
CA THR A 87 17.81 6.81 3.63
C THR A 87 18.64 5.61 3.20
N VAL A 88 19.67 5.28 3.99
CA VAL A 88 20.50 4.10 3.77
C VAL A 88 19.98 2.90 4.57
N GLY A 89 20.23 1.69 4.07
CA GLY A 89 20.00 0.46 4.80
C GLY A 89 21.08 0.20 5.86
N ILE A 90 20.99 -0.97 6.50
CA ILE A 90 21.99 -1.43 7.49
C ILE A 90 23.38 -1.67 6.89
N ASP A 91 23.49 -1.74 5.57
CA ASP A 91 24.73 -1.84 4.80
C ASP A 91 25.41 -0.48 4.57
N GLY A 92 24.72 0.62 4.87
CA GLY A 92 25.22 1.98 4.65
C GLY A 92 25.34 2.36 3.17
N ILE A 93 24.76 1.60 2.24
CA ILE A 93 24.88 1.86 0.80
C ILE A 93 23.79 2.87 0.37
N PRO A 94 24.17 4.05 -0.14
CA PRO A 94 23.20 5.00 -0.68
C PRO A 94 22.55 4.49 -1.96
N ILE A 95 21.27 4.84 -2.16
CA ILE A 95 20.54 4.48 -3.37
C ILE A 95 21.22 4.98 -4.65
N ASP A 96 21.95 6.09 -4.58
CA ASP A 96 22.68 6.64 -5.72
C ASP A 96 23.82 5.72 -6.18
N VAL A 97 24.48 5.04 -5.23
CA VAL A 97 25.51 4.04 -5.56
C VAL A 97 24.88 2.85 -6.28
N VAL A 98 23.74 2.35 -5.77
CA VAL A 98 22.98 1.26 -6.39
C VAL A 98 22.54 1.63 -7.82
N LYS A 99 22.06 2.86 -8.02
CA LYS A 99 21.66 3.37 -9.34
C LYS A 99 22.85 3.50 -10.29
N ASN A 100 24.03 3.89 -9.80
CA ASN A 100 25.23 4.00 -10.62
C ASN A 100 25.80 2.63 -11.03
N LEU A 101 25.61 1.61 -10.20
CA LEU A 101 26.06 0.23 -10.45
C LEU A 101 24.97 -0.66 -11.07
N LYS A 102 23.89 -0.05 -11.57
CA LYS A 102 22.68 -0.79 -11.96
C LYS A 102 22.95 -1.83 -13.04
N GLU A 103 23.85 -1.55 -13.98
CA GLU A 103 24.16 -2.46 -15.10
C GLU A 103 24.89 -3.71 -14.60
N GLU A 104 25.78 -3.56 -13.61
CA GLU A 104 26.58 -4.63 -13.04
C GLU A 104 25.78 -5.52 -12.08
N ILE A 105 24.82 -4.93 -11.36
CA ILE A 105 24.04 -5.65 -10.34
C ILE A 105 22.68 -6.13 -10.85
N MET A 106 22.26 -5.73 -12.06
CA MET A 106 20.91 -6.00 -12.58
C MET A 106 20.57 -7.49 -12.53
N THR A 107 21.45 -8.32 -13.10
CA THR A 107 21.26 -9.77 -13.16
C THR A 107 21.20 -10.40 -11.76
N VAL A 108 22.01 -9.90 -10.83
CA VAL A 108 22.02 -10.36 -9.43
C VAL A 108 20.70 -10.01 -8.74
N LEU A 109 20.20 -8.79 -8.90
CA LEU A 109 18.92 -8.37 -8.34
C LEU A 109 17.77 -9.23 -8.89
N VAL A 110 17.71 -9.40 -10.22
CA VAL A 110 16.67 -10.25 -10.85
C VAL A 110 16.71 -11.67 -10.30
N HIS A 111 17.90 -12.25 -10.14
CA HIS A 111 18.04 -13.58 -9.57
C HIS A 111 17.53 -13.64 -8.12
N ILE A 112 17.96 -12.71 -7.25
CA ILE A 112 17.54 -12.68 -5.84
C ILE A 112 16.01 -12.56 -5.72
N PHE A 113 15.38 -11.67 -6.49
CA PHE A 113 13.92 -11.48 -6.43
C PHE A 113 13.16 -12.70 -6.96
N ASN A 114 13.63 -13.31 -8.04
CA ASN A 114 13.00 -14.52 -8.59
C ASN A 114 13.15 -15.73 -7.65
N GLU A 115 14.31 -15.92 -7.02
CA GLU A 115 14.51 -16.95 -6.00
C GLU A 115 13.62 -16.71 -4.77
N SER A 116 13.49 -15.45 -4.36
CA SER A 116 12.63 -15.06 -3.24
C SER A 116 11.16 -15.42 -3.51
N ILE A 117 10.68 -15.13 -4.73
CA ILE A 117 9.31 -15.45 -5.16
C ILE A 117 9.10 -16.97 -5.30
N ALA A 118 10.04 -17.67 -5.91
CA ALA A 118 9.92 -19.11 -6.18
C ALA A 118 9.89 -19.94 -4.88
N ASN A 119 10.70 -19.54 -3.90
CA ASN A 119 10.86 -20.28 -2.65
C ASN A 119 10.00 -19.69 -1.51
N CYS A 120 9.27 -18.60 -1.75
CA CYS A 120 8.52 -17.87 -0.72
C CYS A 120 9.40 -17.45 0.48
N VAL A 121 10.65 -17.07 0.21
CA VAL A 121 11.61 -16.60 1.21
C VAL A 121 12.12 -15.22 0.83
N TYR A 122 12.75 -14.53 1.76
CA TYR A 122 13.43 -13.27 1.50
C TYR A 122 14.71 -13.21 2.34
N PRO A 123 15.75 -12.50 1.86
CA PRO A 123 17.02 -12.41 2.58
C PRO A 123 16.84 -11.91 4.02
N ASP A 124 17.48 -12.58 4.98
CA ASP A 124 17.36 -12.22 6.40
C ASP A 124 17.85 -10.80 6.68
N VAL A 125 18.87 -10.35 5.93
CA VAL A 125 19.39 -8.98 6.02
C VAL A 125 18.30 -7.93 5.72
N TRP A 126 17.34 -8.21 4.84
CA TRP A 126 16.24 -7.29 4.50
C TRP A 126 15.18 -7.16 5.59
N LYS A 127 15.18 -8.04 6.60
CA LYS A 127 14.30 -7.94 7.79
C LYS A 127 14.75 -6.86 8.76
N ASN A 128 15.98 -6.37 8.62
CA ASN A 128 16.57 -5.40 9.53
C ASN A 128 16.38 -3.97 9.01
N ALA A 129 16.13 -3.03 9.92
CA ALA A 129 15.95 -1.62 9.60
C ALA A 129 16.66 -0.72 10.62
N ILE A 130 17.12 0.44 10.15
CA ILE A 130 17.69 1.49 11.01
C ILE A 130 16.54 2.31 11.61
N VAL A 131 16.44 2.33 12.94
CA VAL A 131 15.44 3.14 13.66
C VAL A 131 16.07 4.47 14.07
N GLN A 132 15.70 5.55 13.37
CA GLN A 132 16.14 6.91 13.69
C GLN A 132 14.93 7.75 14.14
N PRO A 133 14.90 8.24 15.40
CA PRO A 133 13.84 9.14 15.84
C PRO A 133 13.96 10.49 15.13
N LEU A 134 12.86 10.94 14.52
CA LEU A 134 12.78 12.24 13.85
C LEU A 134 11.87 13.18 14.65
N PRO A 135 12.37 14.34 15.13
CA PRO A 135 11.54 15.31 15.83
C PRO A 135 10.49 15.87 14.87
N LYS A 136 9.21 15.88 15.31
CA LYS A 136 8.09 16.40 14.51
C LYS A 136 8.06 17.93 14.48
N VAL A 137 8.56 18.55 15.54
CA VAL A 137 8.70 20.00 15.72
C VAL A 137 10.04 20.27 16.41
N ASP A 138 10.66 21.41 16.11
CA ASP A 138 11.96 21.79 16.70
C ASP A 138 11.88 21.96 18.22
N LYS A 139 10.70 22.30 18.75
CA LYS A 139 10.41 22.48 20.17
C LYS A 139 8.97 22.01 20.46
N PRO A 140 8.77 21.05 21.39
CA PRO A 140 7.45 20.48 21.71
C PRO A 140 6.52 21.45 22.45
#